data_AF-A0A932ZH56-F1
#
_entry.id   AF-A0A932ZH56-F1
#
_cell.length_a   1.000
_cell.length_b   1.000
_cell.length_c   1.000
_cell.angle_alpha   90.00
_cell.angle_beta   90.00
_cell.angle_gamma   90.00
#
_symmetry.space_group_name_H-M   'P 1'
#
loop_
_entity.id
_entity.type
_entity.pdbx_description
1 polymer ?
#
loop_
_entity_poly.entity_id
_entity_poly.type
_entity_poly.pdbx_seq_one_letter_code
_entity_poly.pdbx_strand_id
1 'polypeptide(L)'
;MTATLQEAYRFWQKNEDPYPTHGGAIPVSPRATIASTLVKIGAADEDDCFSFASDVRSDVRDVGNPALLDKLMLSEEARQRFLTGVGTGVLSPGLLSQALQRSVPFEQNQVDGICGLLGNRNPRIRYAAMAVLDTTYMTKDRMRRLAESMSSDNEAEIRDSALAILESRHPYSRV
;
A
#
# COMPACT_ATOMS: atom_id res chain seq x y z
N MET A 1 3.35 26.82 15.73
CA MET A 1 2.00 26.54 15.18
C MET A 1 1.82 25.07 14.81
N THR A 2 2.81 24.38 14.25
CA THR A 2 2.73 22.95 13.86
C THR A 2 2.57 22.00 15.05
N ALA A 3 3.30 22.23 16.16
CA ALA A 3 3.17 21.43 17.38
C ALA A 3 1.72 21.38 17.92
N THR A 4 1.00 22.50 17.88
CA THR A 4 -0.39 22.59 18.33
C THR A 4 -1.34 21.74 17.48
N LEU A 5 -1.08 21.59 16.17
CA LEU A 5 -1.89 20.74 15.29
C LEU A 5 -1.63 19.25 15.53
N GLN A 6 -0.38 18.86 15.76
CA GLN A 6 -0.03 17.48 16.12
C GLN A 6 -0.63 17.09 17.48
N GLU A 7 -0.56 17.99 18.46
CA GLU A 7 -1.22 17.81 19.76
C GLU A 7 -2.74 17.70 19.62
N ALA A 8 -3.36 18.56 18.81
CA ALA A 8 -4.79 18.49 18.53
C ALA A 8 -5.16 17.16 17.85
N TYR A 9 -4.38 16.69 16.88
CA TYR A 9 -4.61 15.41 16.23
C TYR A 9 -4.60 14.26 17.25
N ARG A 10 -3.56 14.19 18.09
CA ARG A 10 -3.41 13.16 19.14
C ARG A 10 -4.49 13.26 20.20
N PHE A 11 -4.94 14.47 20.54
CA PHE A 11 -6.06 14.69 21.45
C PHE A 11 -7.33 14.06 20.88
N TRP A 12 -7.69 14.39 19.64
CA TRP A 12 -8.90 13.86 19.02
C TRP A 12 -8.85 12.35 18.83
N GLN A 13 -7.68 11.78 18.55
CA GLN A 13 -7.53 10.33 18.41
C GLN A 13 -7.92 9.56 19.68
N LYS A 14 -7.80 10.19 20.86
CA LYS A 14 -8.11 9.60 22.16
C LYS A 14 -9.51 9.95 22.69
N ASN A 15 -10.10 11.04 22.21
CA ASN A 15 -11.30 11.64 22.80
C ASN A 15 -12.52 11.62 21.86
N GLU A 16 -12.38 11.16 20.62
CA GLU A 16 -13.53 11.01 19.72
C GLU A 16 -14.35 9.75 20.03
N ASP A 17 -15.62 9.81 19.65
CA ASP A 17 -16.49 8.64 19.70
C ASP A 17 -15.93 7.51 18.81
N PRO A 18 -16.07 6.24 19.23
CA PRO A 18 -15.57 5.11 18.47
C PRO A 18 -16.12 5.09 17.03
N TYR A 19 -15.25 4.79 16.08
CA TYR A 19 -15.67 4.59 14.70
C TYR A 19 -16.56 3.33 14.58
N PRO A 20 -17.73 3.39 13.93
CA PRO A 20 -18.66 2.28 13.89
C PRO A 20 -18.09 1.09 13.11
N THR A 21 -18.17 -0.11 13.69
CA THR A 21 -17.67 -1.37 13.08
C THR A 21 -18.76 -2.21 12.43
N HIS A 22 -20.04 -1.98 12.75
CA HIS A 22 -21.18 -2.80 12.29
C HIS A 22 -22.29 -1.97 11.62
N GLY A 23 -21.90 -0.86 10.97
CA GLY A 23 -22.84 0.13 10.43
C GLY A 23 -23.23 1.17 11.49
N GLY A 24 -23.64 2.35 11.02
CA GLY A 24 -23.94 3.50 11.87
C GLY A 24 -23.43 4.81 11.26
N ALA A 25 -23.88 5.92 11.80
CA ALA A 25 -23.36 7.23 11.42
C ALA A 25 -21.91 7.35 11.85
N ILE A 26 -21.03 7.79 10.94
CA ILE A 26 -19.64 8.09 11.26
C ILE A 26 -19.61 9.36 12.12
N PRO A 27 -19.04 9.34 13.33
CA PRO A 27 -18.93 10.52 14.17
C PRO A 27 -18.15 11.62 13.45
N VAL A 28 -18.63 12.87 13.58
CA VAL A 28 -17.90 14.04 13.08
C VAL A 28 -16.58 14.12 13.82
N SER A 29 -15.48 14.17 13.07
CA SER A 29 -14.13 14.27 13.63
C SER A 29 -13.32 15.29 12.84
N PRO A 30 -12.56 16.17 13.52
CA PRO A 30 -11.67 17.10 12.83
C PRO A 30 -10.37 16.42 12.36
N ARG A 31 -10.13 15.13 12.67
CA ARG A 31 -8.85 14.46 12.43
C ARG A 31 -8.44 14.48 10.96
N ALA A 32 -9.35 14.24 10.03
CA ALA A 32 -9.05 14.31 8.60
C ALA A 32 -8.64 15.73 8.17
N THR A 33 -9.31 16.77 8.68
CA THR A 33 -8.98 18.18 8.42
C THR A 33 -7.61 18.56 9.00
N ILE A 34 -7.31 18.12 10.23
CA ILE A 34 -6.03 18.37 10.88
C ILE A 34 -4.91 17.66 10.12
N ALA A 35 -5.08 16.37 9.80
CA ALA A 35 -4.12 15.60 8.99
C ALA A 35 -3.89 16.26 7.63
N SER A 36 -4.96 16.67 6.93
CA SER A 36 -4.83 17.37 5.65
C SER A 36 -4.07 18.68 5.81
N THR A 37 -4.25 19.40 6.91
CA THR A 37 -3.56 20.67 7.15
C THR A 37 -2.08 20.43 7.39
N LEU A 38 -1.74 19.45 8.24
CA LEU A 38 -0.35 19.05 8.51
C LEU A 38 0.39 18.64 7.23
N VAL A 39 -0.25 17.83 6.37
CA VAL A 39 0.32 17.44 5.07
C VAL A 39 0.51 18.66 4.17
N LYS A 40 -0.51 19.51 4.00
CA LYS A 40 -0.46 20.67 3.10
C LYS A 40 0.59 21.71 3.48
N ILE A 41 0.84 21.90 4.78
CA ILE A 41 1.86 22.84 5.26
C ILE A 41 3.26 22.19 5.39
N GLY A 42 3.42 20.93 4.99
CA GLY A 42 4.68 20.20 5.08
C GLY A 42 5.13 19.87 6.50
N ALA A 43 4.20 19.86 7.46
CA ALA A 43 4.49 19.58 8.87
C ALA A 43 4.30 18.11 9.27
N ALA A 44 3.72 17.29 8.39
CA ALA A 44 3.63 15.85 8.61
C ALA A 44 4.99 15.19 8.34
N ASP A 45 5.56 14.60 9.39
CA ASP A 45 6.75 13.76 9.28
C ASP A 45 6.39 12.35 8.79
N GLU A 46 7.38 11.46 8.73
CA GLU A 46 7.17 10.09 8.27
C GLU A 46 6.22 9.31 9.21
N ASP A 47 6.36 9.48 10.53
CA ASP A 47 5.53 8.81 11.53
C ASP A 47 4.07 9.26 11.43
N ASP A 48 3.84 10.56 11.24
CA ASP A 48 2.52 11.11 11.01
C ASP A 48 1.88 10.47 9.75
N CYS A 49 2.62 10.37 8.64
CA CYS A 49 2.12 9.73 7.41
C CYS A 49 1.74 8.25 7.62
N PHE A 50 2.57 7.47 8.35
CA PHE A 50 2.23 6.10 8.71
C PHE A 50 1.01 6.02 9.61
N SER A 51 0.89 6.93 10.59
CA SER A 51 -0.25 6.99 11.49
C SER A 51 -1.54 7.28 10.73
N PHE A 52 -1.52 8.23 9.79
CA PHE A 52 -2.70 8.55 8.98
C PHE A 52 -3.09 7.40 8.05
N ALA A 53 -2.13 6.75 7.38
CA ALA A 53 -2.40 5.67 6.43
C ALA A 53 -2.92 4.37 7.10
N SER A 54 -2.60 4.16 8.37
CA SER A 54 -3.09 3.02 9.17
C SER A 54 -4.33 3.34 10.00
N ASP A 55 -4.90 4.54 9.86
CA ASP A 55 -6.04 4.95 10.70
C ASP A 55 -7.28 4.07 10.47
N VAL A 56 -8.08 3.90 11.52
CA VAL A 56 -9.35 3.16 11.42
C VAL A 56 -10.36 3.91 10.55
N ARG A 57 -10.32 5.25 10.55
CA ARG A 57 -11.23 6.07 9.76
C ARG A 57 -10.75 6.17 8.32
N SER A 58 -11.69 5.97 7.40
CA SER A 58 -11.42 6.10 5.96
C SER A 58 -11.01 7.51 5.57
N ASP A 59 -11.69 8.54 6.08
CA ASP A 59 -11.41 9.96 5.80
C ASP A 59 -9.98 10.39 6.17
N VAL A 60 -9.43 9.85 7.25
CA VAL A 60 -8.02 10.05 7.64
C VAL A 60 -7.07 9.29 6.70
N ARG A 61 -7.38 8.03 6.38
CA ARG A 61 -6.58 7.24 5.44
C ARG A 61 -6.54 7.85 4.04
N ASP A 62 -7.61 8.49 3.59
CA ASP A 62 -7.67 9.16 2.30
C ASP A 62 -6.66 10.32 2.21
N VAL A 63 -6.30 10.92 3.34
CA VAL A 63 -5.21 11.89 3.45
C VAL A 63 -3.85 11.19 3.62
N GLY A 64 -3.79 10.16 4.47
CA GLY A 64 -2.55 9.47 4.82
C GLY A 64 -1.93 8.68 3.68
N ASN A 65 -2.74 7.98 2.89
CA ASN A 65 -2.28 7.15 1.78
C ASN A 65 -1.44 7.92 0.75
N PRO A 66 -1.92 9.03 0.15
CA PRO A 66 -1.11 9.78 -0.80
C PRO A 66 0.14 10.37 -0.13
N ALA A 67 0.02 10.90 1.10
CA ALA A 67 1.16 11.46 1.83
C ALA A 67 2.25 10.42 2.10
N LEU A 68 1.87 9.20 2.50
CA LEU A 68 2.81 8.11 2.71
C LEU A 68 3.47 7.68 1.41
N LEU A 69 2.70 7.53 0.32
CA LEU A 69 3.26 7.21 -1.01
C LEU A 69 4.32 8.21 -1.45
N ASP A 70 4.12 9.50 -1.17
CA ASP A 70 5.10 10.55 -1.46
C ASP A 70 6.37 10.40 -0.59
N LYS A 71 6.25 9.96 0.68
CA LYS A 71 7.42 9.62 1.51
C LYS A 71 8.18 8.40 0.99
N LEU A 72 7.49 7.38 0.47
CA LEU A 72 8.13 6.17 -0.08
C LEU A 72 9.05 6.48 -1.27
N MET A 73 8.75 7.54 -2.02
CA MET A 73 9.62 8.01 -3.11
C MET A 73 10.97 8.53 -2.63
N LEU A 74 11.06 8.97 -1.37
CA LEU A 74 12.20 9.72 -0.85
C LEU A 74 13.00 8.96 0.21
N SER A 75 12.36 8.03 0.95
CA SER A 75 12.95 7.37 2.11
C SER A 75 13.01 5.85 1.93
N GLU A 76 14.23 5.30 1.93
CA GLU A 76 14.46 3.84 1.90
C GLU A 76 13.94 3.17 3.18
N GLU A 77 14.16 3.81 4.33
CA GLU A 77 13.66 3.36 5.62
C GLU A 77 12.12 3.29 5.62
N ALA A 78 11.45 4.31 5.06
CA ALA A 78 10.00 4.28 4.89
C ALA A 78 9.56 3.10 4.05
N ARG A 79 10.25 2.78 2.95
CA ARG A 79 9.93 1.62 2.11
C ARG A 79 10.05 0.32 2.89
N GLN A 80 11.08 0.15 3.71
CA GLN A 80 11.24 -1.05 4.54
C GLN A 80 10.14 -1.20 5.60
N ARG A 81 9.81 -0.10 6.29
CA ARG A 81 8.72 -0.05 7.27
C ARG A 81 7.36 -0.31 6.62
N PHE A 82 7.15 0.25 5.42
CA PHE A 82 5.94 0.06 4.62
C PHE A 82 5.69 -1.41 4.28
N LEU A 83 6.72 -2.12 3.77
CA LEU A 83 6.59 -3.53 3.43
C LEU A 83 6.27 -4.40 4.65
N THR A 84 6.86 -4.06 5.80
CA THR A 84 6.54 -4.72 7.08
C THR A 84 5.09 -4.45 7.49
N GLY A 85 4.63 -3.20 7.36
CA GLY A 85 3.25 -2.80 7.66
C GLY A 85 2.22 -3.49 6.76
N VAL A 86 2.50 -3.66 5.47
CA VAL A 86 1.62 -4.41 4.55
C VAL A 86 1.64 -5.90 4.90
N GLY A 87 2.81 -6.50 5.10
CA GLY A 87 2.94 -7.93 5.40
C GLY A 87 2.28 -8.35 6.72
N THR A 88 2.22 -7.45 7.70
CA THR A 88 1.55 -7.66 9.00
C THR A 88 0.08 -7.23 9.02
N GLY A 89 -0.42 -6.62 7.94
CA GLY A 89 -1.80 -6.17 7.82
C GLY A 89 -2.13 -4.85 8.54
N VAL A 90 -1.12 -4.13 9.05
CA VAL A 90 -1.28 -2.79 9.62
C VAL A 90 -1.65 -1.77 8.53
N LEU A 91 -1.08 -1.94 7.34
CA LEU A 91 -1.41 -1.12 6.17
C LEU A 91 -2.27 -1.92 5.18
N SER A 92 -3.14 -1.20 4.48
CA SER A 92 -3.99 -1.79 3.45
C SER A 92 -3.14 -2.42 2.32
N PRO A 93 -3.42 -3.66 1.91
CA PRO A 93 -2.76 -4.27 0.76
C PRO A 93 -2.90 -3.42 -0.52
N GLY A 94 -4.03 -2.73 -0.71
CA GLY A 94 -4.23 -1.86 -1.88
C GLY A 94 -3.21 -0.72 -1.98
N LEU A 95 -2.58 -0.32 -0.86
CA LEU A 95 -1.53 0.69 -0.85
C LEU A 95 -0.23 0.17 -1.49
N LEU A 96 0.04 -1.15 -1.40
CA LEU A 96 1.16 -1.78 -2.10
C LEU A 96 0.99 -1.72 -3.62
N SER A 97 -0.21 -2.04 -4.12
CA SER A 97 -0.51 -1.91 -5.55
C SER A 97 -0.32 -0.47 -6.03
N GLN A 98 -0.79 0.51 -5.25
CA GLN A 98 -0.61 1.93 -5.57
C GLN A 98 0.87 2.34 -5.59
N ALA A 99 1.67 1.86 -4.62
CA ALA A 99 3.11 2.14 -4.59
C ALA A 99 3.82 1.59 -5.84
N LEU A 100 3.49 0.36 -6.24
CA LEU A 100 4.05 -0.28 -7.43
C LEU A 100 3.61 0.42 -8.73
N GLN A 101 2.33 0.81 -8.82
CA GLN A 101 1.79 1.59 -9.95
C GLN A 101 2.41 2.98 -10.07
N ARG A 102 2.82 3.59 -8.94
CA ARG A 102 3.56 4.85 -8.92
C ARG A 102 5.06 4.68 -9.18
N SER A 103 5.52 3.46 -9.47
CA SER A 103 6.94 3.15 -9.68
C SER A 103 7.82 3.59 -8.50
N VAL A 104 7.34 3.39 -7.26
CA VAL A 104 8.15 3.63 -6.06
C VAL A 104 9.47 2.85 -6.21
N PRO A 105 10.64 3.49 -5.96
CA PRO A 105 11.95 2.92 -6.25
C PRO A 105 12.36 1.90 -5.18
N PHE A 106 11.69 0.75 -5.16
CA PHE A 106 12.06 -0.36 -4.30
C PHE A 106 13.41 -0.93 -4.70
N GLU A 107 14.29 -1.12 -3.73
CA GLU A 107 15.58 -1.77 -3.91
C GLU A 107 15.44 -3.27 -4.10
N GLN A 108 16.50 -3.95 -4.55
CA GLN A 108 16.40 -5.36 -4.91
C GLN A 108 15.98 -6.26 -3.73
N ASN A 109 16.50 -5.99 -2.53
CA ASN A 109 16.07 -6.65 -1.29
C ASN A 109 14.58 -6.41 -0.97
N GLN A 110 14.08 -5.19 -1.23
CA GLN A 110 12.69 -4.80 -1.04
C GLN A 110 11.79 -5.48 -2.08
N VAL A 111 12.21 -5.54 -3.35
CA VAL A 111 11.53 -6.30 -4.41
C VAL A 111 11.47 -7.78 -4.08
N ASP A 112 12.54 -8.35 -3.54
CA ASP A 112 12.55 -9.75 -3.08
C ASP A 112 11.57 -9.97 -1.93
N GLY A 113 11.48 -9.01 -1.00
CA GLY A 113 10.46 -8.99 0.05
C GLY A 113 9.03 -8.96 -0.49
N ILE A 114 8.76 -8.10 -1.50
CA ILE A 114 7.45 -8.03 -2.16
C ILE A 114 7.15 -9.34 -2.91
N CYS A 115 8.14 -9.94 -3.58
CA CYS A 115 7.96 -11.26 -4.21
C CYS A 115 7.59 -12.33 -3.16
N GLY A 116 8.15 -12.26 -1.96
CA GLY A 116 7.76 -13.15 -0.85
C GLY A 116 6.27 -13.01 -0.46
N LEU A 117 5.68 -11.83 -0.64
CA LEU A 117 4.25 -11.60 -0.37
C LEU A 117 3.31 -12.31 -1.36
N LEU A 118 3.80 -12.74 -2.53
CA LEU A 118 3.04 -13.57 -3.46
C LEU A 118 2.68 -14.94 -2.85
N GLY A 119 3.40 -15.39 -1.82
CA GLY A 119 3.06 -16.62 -1.07
C GLY A 119 2.22 -16.38 0.19
N ASN A 120 1.71 -15.17 0.42
CA ASN A 120 1.01 -14.83 1.66
C ASN A 120 -0.33 -15.58 1.80
N ARG A 121 -0.71 -15.96 3.03
CA ARG A 121 -1.99 -16.63 3.30
C ARG A 121 -3.20 -15.74 2.95
N ASN A 122 -3.06 -14.43 3.10
CA ASN A 122 -4.11 -13.47 2.78
C ASN A 122 -4.16 -13.23 1.24
N PRO A 123 -5.26 -13.61 0.56
CA PRO A 123 -5.39 -13.43 -0.88
C PRO A 123 -5.30 -11.97 -1.33
N ARG A 124 -5.75 -11.02 -0.50
CA ARG A 124 -5.66 -9.57 -0.81
C ARG A 124 -4.21 -9.09 -0.86
N ILE A 125 -3.33 -9.66 -0.02
CA ILE A 125 -1.90 -9.34 -0.04
C ILE A 125 -1.25 -9.94 -1.29
N ARG A 126 -1.56 -11.21 -1.61
CA ARG A 126 -1.04 -11.85 -2.82
C ARG A 126 -1.44 -11.07 -4.08
N TYR A 127 -2.73 -10.75 -4.21
CA TYR A 127 -3.25 -9.96 -5.31
C TYR A 127 -2.56 -8.59 -5.40
N ALA A 128 -2.41 -7.90 -4.27
CA ALA A 128 -1.75 -6.59 -4.28
C ALA A 128 -0.28 -6.66 -4.73
N ALA A 129 0.43 -7.70 -4.31
CA ALA A 129 1.83 -7.93 -4.67
C ALA A 129 2.02 -8.31 -6.15
N MET A 130 0.99 -8.78 -6.87
CA MET A 130 1.08 -9.10 -8.30
C MET A 130 1.59 -7.93 -9.14
N ALA A 131 1.37 -6.69 -8.71
CA ALA A 131 1.87 -5.50 -9.41
C ALA A 131 3.41 -5.40 -9.45
N VAL A 132 4.13 -6.21 -8.66
CA VAL A 132 5.60 -6.30 -8.73
C VAL A 132 6.07 -7.06 -9.96
N LEU A 133 5.19 -7.85 -10.59
CA LEU A 133 5.46 -8.62 -11.80
C LEU A 133 5.49 -7.70 -13.03
N ASP A 134 6.39 -6.74 -12.99
CA ASP A 134 6.65 -5.75 -14.02
C ASP A 134 8.16 -5.66 -14.30
N THR A 135 8.51 -5.35 -15.54
CA THR A 135 9.91 -5.23 -15.98
C THR A 135 10.67 -4.07 -15.34
N THR A 136 9.97 -3.14 -14.69
CA THR A 136 10.56 -2.07 -13.86
C THR A 136 11.28 -2.63 -12.64
N TYR A 137 10.80 -3.74 -12.09
CA TYR A 137 11.31 -4.31 -10.82
C TYR A 137 12.15 -5.56 -11.01
N MET A 138 12.05 -6.23 -12.16
CA MET A 138 12.75 -7.50 -12.38
C MET A 138 12.94 -7.84 -13.86
N THR A 139 13.76 -8.85 -14.13
CA THR A 139 13.92 -9.39 -15.47
C THR A 139 12.64 -10.10 -15.96
N LYS A 140 12.43 -10.12 -17.28
CA LYS A 140 11.31 -10.82 -17.91
C LYS A 140 11.24 -12.30 -17.51
N ASP A 141 12.39 -12.97 -17.43
CA ASP A 141 12.45 -14.39 -17.06
C ASP A 141 12.00 -14.63 -15.62
N ARG A 142 12.41 -13.76 -14.69
CA ARG A 142 11.99 -13.84 -13.28
C ARG A 142 10.49 -13.56 -13.16
N MET A 143 10.01 -12.51 -13.82
CA MET A 143 8.59 -12.16 -13.88
C MET A 143 7.74 -13.32 -14.40
N ARG A 144 8.16 -13.95 -15.51
CA ARG A 144 7.47 -15.10 -16.10
C ARG A 144 7.39 -16.29 -15.14
N ARG A 145 8.51 -16.68 -14.52
CA ARG A 145 8.52 -17.80 -13.56
C ARG A 145 7.58 -17.56 -12.38
N LEU A 146 7.53 -16.32 -11.88
CA LEU A 146 6.62 -15.96 -10.80
C LEU A 146 5.16 -15.97 -11.28
N ALA A 147 4.86 -15.41 -12.45
CA ALA A 147 3.51 -15.45 -13.03
C ALA A 147 3.04 -16.90 -13.29
N GLU A 148 3.90 -17.79 -13.79
CA GLU A 148 3.61 -19.22 -13.94
C GLU A 148 3.27 -19.88 -12.59
N SER A 149 3.93 -19.49 -11.51
CA SER A 149 3.56 -19.96 -10.17
C SER A 149 2.17 -19.46 -9.75
N MET A 150 1.84 -18.21 -10.07
CA MET A 150 0.58 -17.57 -9.66
C MET A 150 -0.62 -18.00 -10.52
N SER A 151 -0.41 -18.55 -11.72
CA SER A 151 -1.51 -19.05 -12.58
C SER A 151 -2.25 -20.25 -11.98
N SER A 152 -1.70 -20.85 -10.92
CA SER A 152 -2.32 -21.95 -10.17
C SER A 152 -2.83 -21.52 -8.79
N ASP A 153 -2.95 -20.21 -8.52
CA ASP A 153 -3.49 -19.70 -7.25
C ASP A 153 -4.94 -20.15 -7.02
N ASN A 154 -5.38 -20.22 -5.76
CA ASN A 154 -6.76 -20.57 -5.42
C ASN A 154 -7.76 -19.46 -5.80
N GLU A 155 -7.32 -18.20 -5.84
CA GLU A 155 -8.17 -17.07 -6.21
C GLU A 155 -8.23 -16.86 -7.72
N ALA A 156 -9.43 -16.79 -8.27
CA ALA A 156 -9.64 -16.61 -9.71
C ALA A 156 -8.98 -15.32 -10.23
N GLU A 157 -9.16 -14.20 -9.53
CA GLU A 157 -8.61 -12.91 -9.94
C GLU A 157 -7.07 -12.92 -10.03
N ILE A 158 -6.41 -13.68 -9.16
CA ILE A 158 -4.94 -13.83 -9.17
C ILE A 158 -4.52 -14.69 -10.35
N ARG A 159 -5.19 -15.83 -10.58
CA ARG A 159 -4.91 -16.70 -11.74
C ARG A 159 -5.08 -15.94 -13.05
N ASP A 160 -6.19 -15.22 -13.20
CA ASP A 160 -6.51 -14.49 -14.42
C ASP A 160 -5.49 -13.37 -14.67
N SER A 161 -5.10 -12.64 -13.62
CA SER A 161 -4.03 -11.64 -13.70
C SER A 161 -2.69 -12.24 -14.11
N ALA A 162 -2.33 -13.41 -13.56
CA ALA A 162 -1.11 -14.12 -13.90
C ALA A 162 -1.11 -14.60 -15.36
N LEU A 163 -2.22 -15.16 -15.82
CA LEU A 163 -2.39 -15.58 -17.22
C LEU A 163 -2.29 -14.39 -18.17
N ALA A 164 -2.91 -13.25 -17.84
CA ALA A 164 -2.79 -12.03 -18.64
C ALA A 164 -1.33 -11.54 -18.76
N ILE A 165 -0.52 -11.66 -17.71
CA ILE A 165 0.92 -11.34 -17.76
C ILE A 165 1.66 -12.29 -18.72
N LEU A 166 1.31 -13.58 -18.73
CA LEU A 166 1.91 -14.57 -19.62
C LEU A 166 1.47 -14.37 -21.08
N GLU A 167 0.20 -14.03 -21.31
CA GLU A 167 -0.40 -13.85 -22.65
C GLU A 167 -0.02 -12.52 -23.30
N SER A 168 -0.03 -11.42 -22.55
CA SER A 168 0.28 -10.06 -23.04
C SER A 168 1.68 -9.92 -23.65
N ARG A 169 2.52 -10.96 -23.54
CA ARG A 169 3.87 -10.99 -24.09
C ARG A 169 4.17 -12.24 -24.94
N HIS A 170 3.15 -12.95 -25.43
CA HIS A 170 3.26 -13.82 -26.60
C HIS A 170 2.93 -13.01 -27.88
N PRO A 171 3.90 -12.36 -28.56
CA PRO A 171 3.68 -12.02 -29.95
C PRO A 171 3.64 -13.33 -30.72
N TYR A 172 2.51 -13.63 -31.36
CA TYR A 172 2.32 -14.68 -32.37
C TYR A 172 3.55 -15.54 -32.69
N SER A 173 3.65 -16.72 -32.08
CA SER A 173 4.27 -17.88 -32.74
C SER A 173 3.27 -18.40 -33.77
N ARG A 174 3.05 -17.65 -34.85
CA ARG A 174 2.47 -18.16 -36.09
C ARG A 174 3.44 -17.84 -37.22
N VAL A 175 4.32 -18.80 -37.49
CA VAL A 175 4.74 -19.17 -38.84
C VAL A 175 4.67 -20.68 -38.90
#